data_AF-A0A7C6APP1-F1
#
_entry.id   AF-A0A7C6APP1-F1
#
_cell.length_a   1.000
_cell.length_b   1.000
_cell.length_c   1.000
_cell.angle_alpha   90.00
_cell.angle_beta   90.00
_cell.angle_gamma   90.00
#
_symmetry.space_group_name_H-M   'P 1'
#
loop_
_entity.id
_entity.type
_entity.pdbx_description
1 polymer ?
#
loop_
_entity_poly.entity_id
_entity_poly.type
_entity_poly.pdbx_seq_one_letter_code
_entity_poly.pdbx_strand_id
1 'polypeptide(L)'
;MGTPLRGGGPSRVYFLPVAGIALLALAQCAPAPRSGEREPLISVGLVTGAQSSSFRLTKPATLLLDGEAAGSLSEGTYRIRLEKPLHRGTASREEISSGRNASTASGLRLVLLDERGRKAGEAQQAISLRNGDLVFLGRSGRRRQDRVYPGRVDFLLWRGQMAIVNRLPLEEYVRGVLLAEISPKSPQEALRAQAIAVRSMALSQRRQAHAGAPFELCADWHCQVYAGVPLDKSPVDEAVKTTRGMVLYSGGTVIQALYSANCGGHTESAARAWRGSRLDYLRGVLDGPQDVDPDLTKERILEQWVLGKPDVFCKDSPRGHFRWTRVIKASVLKTRLERMLGRTVGDVLELAVLRRGVSGRAFRIQITTTEGNFQVDGELRIRHLLAQPALPSSCFAVEVREGGAGREFVLHGAGFGHGVGLCQDGAAAMAKRGYRYWEILAHYYPGTRLLQIY
;
A
#
# COMPACT_ATOMS: atom_id res chain seq x y z
N MET A 1 21.92 -37.97 3.16
CA MET A 1 22.95 -37.00 3.52
C MET A 1 22.75 -35.77 2.66
N GLY A 2 22.06 -34.75 3.19
CA GLY A 2 21.72 -33.52 2.47
C GLY A 2 22.60 -32.37 2.94
N THR A 3 23.19 -31.66 2.00
CA THR A 3 24.13 -30.54 2.19
C THR A 3 23.49 -29.43 3.04
N PRO A 4 24.17 -28.86 4.05
CA PRO A 4 23.64 -27.75 4.82
C PRO A 4 23.63 -26.48 3.95
N LEU A 5 22.48 -25.80 3.88
CA LEU A 5 22.38 -24.45 3.32
C LEU A 5 23.27 -23.52 4.15
N ARG A 6 24.39 -23.08 3.57
CA ARG A 6 25.26 -22.04 4.15
C ARG A 6 24.43 -20.76 4.36
N GLY A 7 24.56 -20.20 5.56
CA GLY A 7 23.79 -19.07 6.06
C GLY A 7 23.75 -17.87 5.10
N GLY A 8 22.53 -17.49 4.72
CA GLY A 8 22.27 -16.19 4.13
C GLY A 8 22.46 -15.10 5.17
N GLY A 9 23.26 -14.08 4.84
CA GLY A 9 23.39 -12.87 5.66
C GLY A 9 22.03 -12.19 5.93
N PRO A 10 21.97 -11.22 6.84
CA PRO A 10 20.73 -10.57 7.26
C PRO A 10 19.93 -10.05 6.06
N SER A 11 18.67 -10.47 5.97
CA SER A 11 17.73 -10.06 4.93
C SER A 11 17.46 -8.54 5.02
N ARG A 12 18.01 -7.75 4.09
CA ARG A 12 17.85 -6.27 4.02
C ARG A 12 16.77 -5.91 3.02
N VAL A 13 15.86 -4.98 3.34
CA VAL A 13 14.77 -4.56 2.42
C VAL A 13 14.87 -3.08 2.07
N TYR A 14 14.46 -2.70 0.86
CA TYR A 14 14.66 -1.36 0.27
C TYR A 14 13.34 -0.77 -0.22
N PHE A 15 12.99 0.48 0.15
CA PHE A 15 11.72 1.13 -0.26
C PHE A 15 11.78 2.63 -0.53
N LEU A 16 10.92 3.12 -1.41
CA LEU A 16 10.67 4.56 -1.59
C LEU A 16 9.67 5.12 -0.55
N PRO A 17 10.03 6.07 0.33
CA PRO A 17 9.07 6.73 1.21
C PRO A 17 8.28 7.78 0.42
N VAL A 18 6.95 7.68 0.43
CA VAL A 18 6.05 8.73 -0.09
C VAL A 18 5.45 9.47 1.10
N ALA A 19 5.69 10.77 1.19
CA ALA A 19 4.98 11.62 2.13
C ALA A 19 3.57 11.92 1.60
N GLY A 20 2.56 11.66 2.41
CA GLY A 20 1.16 11.85 2.02
C GLY A 20 0.74 13.31 1.96
N ILE A 21 0.34 13.76 0.77
CA ILE A 21 -0.78 14.67 0.54
C ILE A 21 -1.58 14.06 -0.62
N ALA A 22 -2.88 13.86 -0.42
CA ALA A 22 -3.76 13.46 -1.49
C ALA A 22 -3.84 14.58 -2.54
N LEU A 23 -3.26 14.33 -3.70
CA LEU A 23 -3.61 14.90 -4.99
C LEU A 23 -3.27 13.81 -6.02
N LEU A 24 -4.21 13.52 -6.92
CA LEU A 24 -4.03 12.53 -7.99
C LEU A 24 -2.67 12.76 -8.69
N ALA A 25 -1.76 11.80 -8.56
CA ALA A 25 -0.59 11.72 -9.41
C ALA A 25 -0.76 10.52 -10.35
N LEU A 26 -1.01 10.84 -11.61
CA LEU A 26 -0.83 9.95 -12.76
C LEU A 26 0.66 9.63 -12.92
N ALA A 27 1.19 8.78 -12.05
CA ALA A 27 2.45 8.09 -12.29
C ALA A 27 2.23 6.63 -11.90
N GLN A 28 1.54 5.90 -12.77
CA GLN A 28 1.68 4.46 -12.85
C GLN A 28 3.17 4.15 -12.84
N CYS A 29 3.59 3.10 -12.12
CA CYS A 29 4.91 2.50 -12.26
C CYS A 29 5.24 2.43 -13.76
N ALA A 30 6.15 3.29 -14.24
CA ALA A 30 6.47 3.36 -15.66
C ALA A 30 7.02 1.99 -16.10
N PRO A 31 6.63 1.47 -17.28
CA PRO A 31 6.98 0.12 -17.71
C PRO A 31 8.49 -0.12 -17.72
N ALA A 32 8.90 -1.38 -17.57
CA ALA A 32 10.31 -1.79 -17.64
C ALA A 32 10.91 -1.47 -19.03
N PRO A 33 12.17 -1.02 -19.13
CA PRO A 33 12.85 -0.85 -20.41
C PRO A 33 13.13 -2.20 -21.08
N ARG A 34 13.36 -2.15 -22.41
CA ARG A 34 13.88 -3.27 -23.19
C ARG A 34 15.27 -3.67 -22.65
N SER A 35 15.55 -4.97 -22.63
CA SER A 35 16.76 -5.58 -22.05
C SER A 35 18.05 -5.04 -22.68
N GLY A 36 19.04 -4.63 -21.85
CA GLY A 36 20.43 -4.49 -22.31
C GLY A 36 21.29 -3.46 -21.58
N GLU A 37 20.73 -2.36 -21.09
CA GLU A 37 21.54 -1.28 -20.49
C GLU A 37 21.46 -1.29 -18.96
N ARG A 38 22.62 -1.47 -18.29
CA ARG A 38 22.76 -1.18 -16.86
C ARG A 38 23.04 0.31 -16.69
N GLU A 39 22.07 1.07 -16.22
CA GLU A 39 22.30 2.45 -15.80
C GLU A 39 23.24 2.51 -14.59
N PRO A 40 24.13 3.53 -14.51
CA PRO A 40 25.01 3.70 -13.36
C PRO A 40 24.18 4.05 -12.11
N LEU A 41 24.19 3.16 -11.12
CA LEU A 41 23.59 3.41 -9.82
C LEU A 41 24.60 4.13 -8.94
N ILE A 42 24.25 5.33 -8.48
CA ILE A 42 25.07 6.08 -7.54
C ILE A 42 24.32 6.16 -6.21
N SER A 43 24.93 5.63 -5.15
CA SER A 43 24.31 5.55 -3.83
C SER A 43 24.97 6.50 -2.84
N VAL A 44 24.15 7.39 -2.26
CA VAL A 44 24.55 8.23 -1.13
C VAL A 44 23.76 7.79 0.09
N GLY A 45 24.44 7.21 1.06
CA GLY A 45 23.84 6.95 2.37
C GLY A 45 24.14 8.10 3.31
N LEU A 46 23.10 8.76 3.81
CA LEU A 46 23.24 9.47 5.08
C LEU A 46 23.17 8.41 6.17
N VAL A 47 24.34 8.01 6.69
CA VAL A 47 24.41 7.26 7.94
C VAL A 47 24.04 8.23 9.05
N THR A 48 23.13 7.82 9.94
CA THR A 48 22.73 8.55 11.14
C THR A 48 23.95 9.19 11.82
N GLY A 49 24.07 10.53 11.74
CA GLY A 49 25.21 11.30 12.28
C GLY A 49 26.22 11.89 11.27
N ALA A 50 26.16 11.56 9.97
CA ALA A 50 26.99 12.20 8.94
C ALA A 50 26.34 13.52 8.46
N GLN A 51 27.06 14.65 8.56
CA GLN A 51 26.55 15.98 8.17
C GLN A 51 26.42 16.18 6.66
N SER A 52 27.17 15.41 5.87
CA SER A 52 27.06 15.43 4.42
C SER A 52 27.55 14.13 3.84
N SER A 53 27.07 13.82 2.63
CA SER A 53 27.57 12.70 1.86
C SER A 53 27.61 13.11 0.39
N SER A 54 28.68 12.72 -0.29
CA SER A 54 28.90 13.07 -1.69
C SER A 54 28.54 11.93 -2.63
N PHE A 55 28.11 12.30 -3.83
CA PHE A 55 27.98 11.39 -4.96
C PHE A 55 28.52 12.03 -6.22
N ARG A 56 28.93 11.20 -7.18
CA ARG A 56 29.26 11.65 -8.53
C ARG A 56 28.19 11.20 -9.51
N LEU A 57 27.53 12.15 -10.18
CA LEU A 57 26.70 11.92 -11.35
C LEU A 57 27.58 11.70 -12.58
N THR A 58 27.39 10.56 -13.24
CA THR A 58 28.07 10.20 -14.50
C THR A 58 27.17 10.34 -15.72
N LYS A 59 25.92 10.78 -15.53
CA LYS A 59 24.94 11.15 -16.56
C LYS A 59 24.07 12.30 -16.03
N PRO A 60 23.52 13.18 -16.89
CA PRO A 60 22.57 14.21 -16.49
C PRO A 60 21.28 13.62 -15.89
N ALA A 61 20.62 14.39 -15.03
CA ALA A 61 19.42 13.97 -14.32
C ALA A 61 18.46 15.13 -14.05
N THR A 62 17.22 14.82 -13.72
CA THR A 62 16.24 15.77 -13.20
C THR A 62 16.00 15.50 -11.72
N LEU A 63 16.09 16.54 -10.91
CA LEU A 63 15.61 16.46 -9.54
C LEU A 63 14.09 16.59 -9.55
N LEU A 64 13.39 15.53 -9.15
CA LEU A 64 11.96 15.61 -8.84
C LEU A 64 11.73 15.72 -7.34
N LEU A 65 10.81 16.61 -6.95
CA LEU A 65 10.37 16.82 -5.58
C LEU A 65 8.85 16.78 -5.56
N ASP A 66 8.25 15.91 -4.74
CA ASP A 66 6.79 15.71 -4.66
C ASP A 66 6.11 15.49 -6.03
N GLY A 67 6.87 14.95 -7.01
CA GLY A 67 6.40 14.72 -8.38
C GLY A 67 6.63 15.89 -9.36
N GLU A 68 7.15 17.04 -8.89
CA GLU A 68 7.43 18.22 -9.71
C GLU A 68 8.94 18.41 -9.96
N ALA A 69 9.31 18.92 -11.13
CA ALA A 69 10.71 19.16 -11.48
C ALA A 69 11.27 20.38 -10.73
N ALA A 70 12.23 20.11 -9.85
CA ALA A 70 12.88 21.13 -9.04
C ALA A 70 14.18 21.68 -9.62
N GLY A 71 14.76 20.97 -10.59
CA GLY A 71 15.97 21.39 -11.30
C GLY A 71 16.57 20.28 -12.16
N SER A 72 17.46 20.67 -13.08
CA SER A 72 18.29 19.76 -13.86
C SER A 72 19.69 19.67 -13.25
N LEU A 73 20.17 18.46 -13.05
CA LEU A 73 21.51 18.15 -12.57
C LEU A 73 22.38 17.72 -13.77
N SER A 74 23.55 18.34 -13.91
CA SER A 74 24.56 17.94 -14.89
C SER A 74 25.40 16.77 -14.36
N GLU A 75 26.28 16.25 -15.20
CA GLU A 75 27.37 15.38 -14.73
C GLU A 75 28.28 16.16 -13.76
N GLY A 76 28.78 15.49 -12.72
CA GLY A 76 29.61 16.10 -11.69
C GLY A 76 29.38 15.56 -10.28
N THR A 77 30.21 16.00 -9.34
CA THR A 77 30.09 15.61 -7.93
C THR A 77 29.14 16.54 -7.18
N TYR A 78 28.22 15.97 -6.43
CA TYR A 78 27.24 16.67 -5.62
C TYR A 78 27.40 16.28 -4.15
N ARG A 79 27.09 17.20 -3.24
CA ARG A 79 27.02 16.95 -1.80
C ARG A 79 25.58 17.10 -1.34
N ILE A 80 25.09 16.12 -0.59
CA ILE A 80 23.83 16.21 0.14
C ILE A 80 24.13 16.87 1.49
N ARG A 81 23.39 17.92 1.85
CA ARG A 81 23.50 18.60 3.13
C ARG A 81 22.11 18.81 3.74
N LEU A 82 22.03 18.66 5.06
CA LEU A 82 20.86 19.10 5.83
C LEU A 82 21.09 20.53 6.32
N GLU A 83 20.19 21.45 6.01
CA GLU A 83 20.29 22.88 6.38
C GLU A 83 19.05 23.34 7.17
N LYS A 84 19.21 24.21 8.17
CA LYS A 84 18.07 24.91 8.80
C LYS A 84 17.52 25.98 7.85
N PRO A 85 16.19 26.22 7.76
CA PRO A 85 15.64 27.33 7.00
C PRO A 85 16.07 28.64 7.62
N LEU A 86 16.56 29.58 6.81
CA LEU A 86 16.79 30.95 7.25
C LEU A 86 15.43 31.59 7.58
N HIS A 87 15.17 31.88 8.86
CA HIS A 87 14.13 32.82 9.23
C HIS A 87 14.63 34.24 8.96
N ARG A 88 13.80 35.09 8.33
CA ARG A 88 14.10 36.51 8.08
C ARG A 88 14.59 37.15 9.39
N GLY A 89 15.87 37.51 9.45
CA GLY A 89 16.43 38.35 10.53
C GLY A 89 17.61 37.78 11.32
N THR A 90 18.04 36.52 11.14
CA THR A 90 19.25 36.00 11.80
C THR A 90 20.22 35.40 10.80
N ALA A 91 21.34 36.11 10.58
CA ALA A 91 22.47 35.64 9.80
C ALA A 91 23.40 34.81 10.69
N SER A 92 22.96 33.62 11.11
CA SER A 92 23.88 32.63 11.67
C SER A 92 23.59 31.25 11.09
N ARG A 93 24.56 30.73 10.33
CA ARG A 93 24.63 29.33 9.95
C ARG A 93 25.05 28.54 11.19
N GLU A 94 24.10 27.94 11.89
CA GLU A 94 24.45 26.99 12.96
C GLU A 94 24.90 25.66 12.33
N GLU A 95 26.18 25.34 12.49
CA GLU A 95 26.73 24.00 12.26
C GLU A 95 26.21 23.03 13.34
N ILE A 96 25.59 21.92 12.94
CA ILE A 96 25.11 20.89 13.86
C ILE A 96 26.30 20.01 14.28
N SER A 97 27.04 20.38 15.33
CA SER A 97 28.24 19.64 15.76
C SER A 97 27.90 18.23 16.27
N SER A 98 28.70 17.24 15.82
CA SER A 98 28.58 15.84 16.19
C SER A 98 29.25 15.57 17.54
N GLY A 99 28.44 15.28 18.56
CA GLY A 99 28.89 14.77 19.84
C GLY A 99 27.74 14.02 20.50
N ARG A 100 28.02 13.23 21.55
CA ARG A 100 27.06 12.38 22.30
C ARG A 100 25.82 13.12 22.88
N ASN A 101 25.67 14.41 22.58
CA ASN A 101 24.54 15.29 22.87
C ASN A 101 24.00 15.91 21.57
N ALA A 102 23.62 15.12 20.57
CA ALA A 102 22.92 15.63 19.39
C ALA A 102 21.51 16.10 19.80
N SER A 103 21.43 17.33 20.27
CA SER A 103 20.19 18.02 20.59
C SER A 103 19.28 18.04 19.36
N THR A 104 18.01 17.73 19.58
CA THR A 104 16.93 17.69 18.60
C THR A 104 17.01 18.86 17.62
N ALA A 105 17.26 18.60 16.33
CA ALA A 105 17.25 19.63 15.28
C ALA A 105 15.99 19.46 14.43
N SER A 106 15.13 20.47 14.35
CA SER A 106 13.86 20.40 13.62
C SER A 106 13.73 21.42 12.50
N GLY A 107 12.99 21.09 11.45
CA GLY A 107 12.71 22.00 10.33
C GLY A 107 13.79 22.00 9.25
N LEU A 108 14.71 21.05 9.27
CA LEU A 108 15.79 20.92 8.29
C LEU A 108 15.25 20.72 6.87
N ARG A 109 15.99 21.22 5.89
CA ARG A 109 15.79 21.01 4.46
C ARG A 109 16.93 20.16 3.93
N LEU A 110 16.64 19.29 2.96
CA LEU A 110 17.67 18.53 2.26
C LEU A 110 18.11 19.31 1.04
N VAL A 111 19.34 19.81 1.03
CA VAL A 111 19.89 20.63 -0.06
C VAL A 111 20.95 19.82 -0.80
N LEU A 112 20.85 19.82 -2.13
CA LEU A 112 21.88 19.30 -3.02
C LEU A 112 22.79 20.46 -3.43
N LEU A 113 24.09 20.29 -3.25
CA LEU A 113 25.11 21.26 -3.62
C LEU A 113 25.99 20.68 -4.73
N ASP A 114 26.35 21.49 -5.73
CA ASP A 114 27.34 21.12 -6.75
C ASP A 114 28.78 21.16 -6.21
N GLU A 115 29.77 20.84 -7.05
CA GLU A 115 31.20 20.84 -6.68
C GLU A 115 31.71 22.20 -6.19
N ARG A 116 31.05 23.29 -6.60
CA ARG A 116 31.36 24.67 -6.20
C ARG A 116 30.59 25.10 -4.96
N GLY A 117 29.81 24.20 -4.35
CA GLY A 117 28.98 24.47 -3.19
C GLY A 117 27.70 25.26 -3.50
N ARG A 118 27.30 25.37 -4.77
CA ARG A 118 26.07 26.07 -5.17
C ARG A 118 24.88 25.13 -5.09
N LYS A 119 23.73 25.64 -4.65
CA LYS A 119 22.50 24.87 -4.57
C LYS A 119 22.05 24.42 -5.96
N ALA A 120 22.00 23.10 -6.14
CA ALA A 120 21.49 22.41 -7.31
C ALA A 120 20.04 21.92 -7.12
N GLY A 121 19.56 21.88 -5.86
CA GLY A 121 18.18 21.52 -5.53
C GLY A 121 17.91 21.46 -4.02
N GLU A 122 16.65 21.43 -3.62
CA GLU A 122 16.26 21.40 -2.19
C GLU A 122 14.91 20.71 -1.96
N ALA A 123 14.81 19.73 -1.07
CA ALA A 123 13.53 19.23 -0.56
C ALA A 123 13.01 20.12 0.58
N GLN A 124 11.78 20.64 0.44
CA GLN A 124 11.13 21.52 1.42
C GLN A 124 10.43 20.76 2.56
N GLN A 125 10.42 19.43 2.54
CA GLN A 125 9.87 18.66 3.64
C GLN A 125 10.72 18.86 4.90
N ALA A 126 10.06 19.23 6.00
CA ALA A 126 10.74 19.44 7.27
C ALA A 126 11.31 18.11 7.78
N ILE A 127 12.63 17.98 7.69
CA ILE A 127 13.38 16.87 8.26
C ILE A 127 13.79 17.28 9.67
N SER A 128 13.76 16.34 10.60
CA SER A 128 14.35 16.52 11.92
C SER A 128 15.35 15.42 12.19
N LEU A 129 16.35 15.73 13.01
CA LEU A 129 17.24 14.73 13.60
C LEU A 129 16.85 14.56 15.07
N ARG A 130 16.53 13.34 15.47
CA ARG A 130 16.27 12.98 16.88
C ARG A 130 17.15 11.80 17.25
N ASN A 131 18.06 11.99 18.20
CA ASN A 131 18.98 10.93 18.65
C ASN A 131 19.79 10.27 17.51
N GLY A 132 20.08 11.00 16.43
CA GLY A 132 20.78 10.49 15.26
C GLY A 132 19.88 9.95 14.14
N ASP A 133 18.58 9.70 14.40
CA ASP A 133 17.64 9.20 13.40
C ASP A 133 17.06 10.32 12.53
N LEU A 134 16.87 10.01 11.24
CA LEU A 134 16.24 10.91 10.28
C LEU A 134 14.71 10.81 10.43
N VAL A 135 14.10 11.91 10.86
CA VAL A 135 12.67 12.04 11.12
C VAL A 135 12.07 12.90 10.02
N PHE A 136 11.22 12.33 9.18
CA PHE A 136 10.44 13.13 8.25
C PHE A 136 9.18 13.62 8.97
N LEU A 137 9.03 14.94 9.09
CA LEU A 137 7.83 15.54 9.66
C LEU A 137 6.71 15.49 8.61
N GLY A 138 5.87 14.47 8.72
CA GLY A 138 4.66 14.33 7.91
C GLY A 138 3.42 14.89 8.63
N ARG A 139 2.50 15.49 7.86
CA ARG A 139 1.12 15.70 8.32
C ARG A 139 0.30 14.47 7.92
N SER A 140 -0.32 13.78 8.88
CA SER A 140 -1.35 12.78 8.61
C SER A 140 -2.70 13.38 9.02
N GLY A 141 -3.45 13.89 8.05
CA GLY A 141 -4.68 14.64 8.32
C GLY A 141 -4.41 15.90 9.17
N ARG A 142 -5.23 16.12 10.22
CA ARG A 142 -5.13 17.30 11.12
C ARG A 142 -4.07 17.16 12.23
N ARG A 143 -3.40 16.00 12.40
CA ARG A 143 -2.41 15.79 13.47
C ARG A 143 -0.99 15.74 12.89
N ARG A 144 -0.06 16.50 13.48
CA ARG A 144 1.38 16.27 13.33
C ARG A 144 1.70 14.97 14.05
N GLN A 145 2.22 13.97 13.34
CA GLN A 145 2.83 12.79 13.94
C GLN A 145 4.25 12.71 13.41
N ASP A 146 5.22 12.79 14.33
CA ASP A 146 6.62 12.62 14.00
C ASP A 146 6.83 11.15 13.59
N ARG A 147 7.34 10.93 12.38
CA ARG A 147 7.58 9.59 11.83
C ARG A 147 9.08 9.36 11.71
N VAL A 148 9.56 8.30 12.35
CA VAL A 148 10.97 7.91 12.30
C VAL A 148 11.15 6.85 11.22
N TYR A 149 12.19 6.99 10.41
CA TYR A 149 12.54 5.99 9.40
C TYR A 149 13.82 5.28 9.87
N PRO A 150 13.68 4.10 10.50
CA PRO A 150 14.81 3.41 11.08
C PRO A 150 15.71 2.83 9.99
N GLY A 151 16.98 2.66 10.32
CA GLY A 151 17.99 2.16 9.40
C GLY A 151 18.69 3.28 8.64
N ARG A 152 18.97 3.04 7.36
CA ARG A 152 19.74 3.95 6.50
C ARG A 152 18.85 4.47 5.39
N VAL A 153 18.84 5.78 5.16
CA VAL A 153 18.17 6.38 4.00
C VAL A 153 19.22 6.64 2.92
N ASP A 154 19.03 6.00 1.78
CA ASP A 154 19.82 6.15 0.57
C ASP A 154 19.15 7.13 -0.39
N PHE A 155 19.92 8.02 -1.01
CA PHE A 155 19.45 8.85 -2.13
C PHE A 155 20.12 8.31 -3.40
N LEU A 156 19.31 7.87 -4.35
CA LEU A 156 19.73 7.15 -5.54
C LEU A 156 19.24 7.90 -6.78
N LEU A 157 20.05 7.99 -7.82
CA LEU A 157 19.56 8.39 -9.13
C LEU A 157 18.96 7.17 -9.84
N TRP A 158 17.74 7.30 -10.35
CA TRP A 158 17.05 6.26 -11.10
C TRP A 158 16.14 6.87 -12.16
N ARG A 159 16.33 6.50 -13.44
CA ARG A 159 15.54 7.02 -14.58
C ARG A 159 15.52 8.54 -14.66
N GLY A 160 16.67 9.18 -14.39
CA GLY A 160 16.78 10.64 -14.37
C GLY A 160 15.99 11.30 -13.23
N GLN A 161 15.58 10.56 -12.19
CA GLN A 161 14.87 11.06 -11.01
C GLN A 161 15.61 10.65 -9.73
N MET A 162 15.45 11.42 -8.65
CA MET A 162 16.00 11.05 -7.35
C MET A 162 15.04 10.12 -6.60
N ALA A 163 15.46 8.88 -6.37
CA ALA A 163 14.81 7.93 -5.51
C ALA A 163 15.35 8.04 -4.07
N ILE A 164 14.46 8.27 -3.11
CA ILE A 164 14.79 8.17 -1.68
C ILE A 164 14.52 6.73 -1.27
N VAL A 165 15.46 6.01 -0.67
CA VAL A 165 15.31 4.58 -0.37
C VAL A 165 15.60 4.32 1.10
N ASN A 166 14.59 3.93 1.88
CA ASN A 166 14.78 3.48 3.26
C ASN A 166 15.26 2.02 3.28
N ARG A 167 16.48 1.80 3.77
CA ARG A 167 17.12 0.49 3.94
C ARG A 167 17.11 0.09 5.40
N LEU A 168 16.38 -0.98 5.71
CA LEU A 168 16.15 -1.42 7.09
C LEU A 168 16.10 -2.95 7.23
N PRO A 169 16.31 -3.49 8.44
CA PRO A 169 16.04 -4.89 8.73
C PRO A 169 14.56 -5.24 8.47
N LEU A 170 14.31 -6.45 7.97
CA LEU A 170 12.95 -6.90 7.65
C LEU A 170 11.97 -6.75 8.83
N GLU A 171 12.37 -7.07 10.06
CA GLU A 171 11.48 -6.97 11.22
C GLU A 171 11.07 -5.52 11.56
N GLU A 172 11.95 -4.54 11.33
CA GLU A 172 11.62 -3.11 11.48
C GLU A 172 10.62 -2.66 10.40
N TYR A 173 10.76 -3.21 9.19
CA TYR A 173 9.78 -3.00 8.13
C TYR A 173 8.42 -3.60 8.48
N VAL A 174 8.38 -4.86 8.93
CA VAL A 174 7.14 -5.52 9.35
C VAL A 174 6.44 -4.72 10.45
N ARG A 175 7.20 -4.22 11.43
CA ARG A 175 6.69 -3.32 12.49
C ARG A 175 6.02 -2.08 11.91
N GLY A 176 6.72 -1.35 11.01
CA GLY A 176 6.19 -0.13 10.41
C GLY A 176 4.92 -0.35 9.59
N VAL A 177 4.87 -1.45 8.82
CA VAL A 177 3.65 -1.80 8.06
C VAL A 177 2.50 -2.15 8.99
N LEU A 178 2.72 -2.93 10.06
CA LEU A 178 1.64 -3.28 10.99
C LEU A 178 1.00 -2.04 11.62
N LEU A 179 1.81 -1.07 12.01
CA LEU A 179 1.33 0.19 12.60
C LEU A 179 0.52 1.05 11.61
N ALA A 180 0.75 0.89 10.31
CA ALA A 180 0.02 1.60 9.26
C ALA A 180 -1.25 0.84 8.80
N GLU A 181 -1.24 -0.49 8.82
CA GLU A 181 -2.26 -1.34 8.20
C GLU A 181 -3.36 -1.81 9.15
N ILE A 182 -3.00 -2.14 10.39
CA ILE A 182 -3.93 -2.73 11.36
C ILE A 182 -3.95 -1.92 12.65
N SER A 183 -5.10 -1.85 13.32
CA SER A 183 -5.19 -1.15 14.60
C SER A 183 -4.25 -1.80 15.62
N PRO A 184 -3.37 -1.04 16.31
CA PRO A 184 -2.55 -1.58 17.39
C PRO A 184 -3.36 -2.14 18.56
N LYS A 185 -4.67 -1.82 18.65
CA LYS A 185 -5.61 -2.37 19.65
C LYS A 185 -6.22 -3.71 19.23
N SER A 186 -5.85 -4.24 18.07
CA SER A 186 -6.34 -5.55 17.63
C SER A 186 -5.78 -6.64 18.55
N PRO A 187 -6.49 -7.76 18.74
CA PRO A 187 -6.01 -8.85 19.58
C PRO A 187 -4.66 -9.39 19.12
N GLN A 188 -3.87 -9.89 20.05
CA GLN A 188 -2.49 -10.30 19.79
C GLN A 188 -2.36 -11.37 18.69
N GLU A 189 -3.28 -12.34 18.65
CA GLU A 189 -3.27 -13.40 17.61
C GLU A 189 -3.56 -12.84 16.21
N ALA A 190 -4.39 -11.80 16.09
CA ALA A 190 -4.61 -11.11 14.82
C ALA A 190 -3.38 -10.29 14.40
N LEU A 191 -2.71 -9.62 15.35
CA LEU A 191 -1.45 -8.93 15.09
C LEU A 191 -0.34 -9.91 14.65
N ARG A 192 -0.25 -11.09 15.28
CA ARG A 192 0.67 -12.17 14.90
C ARG A 192 0.38 -12.68 13.49
N ALA A 193 -0.88 -12.95 13.17
CA ALA A 193 -1.29 -13.35 11.82
C ALA A 193 -0.93 -12.29 10.78
N GLN A 194 -1.22 -11.02 11.05
CA GLN A 194 -0.87 -9.90 10.17
C GLN A 194 0.65 -9.77 10.01
N ALA A 195 1.46 -9.92 11.07
CA ALA A 195 2.92 -9.86 11.00
C ALA A 195 3.49 -10.92 10.03
N ILE A 196 2.97 -12.15 10.11
CA ILE A 196 3.38 -13.24 9.23
C ILE A 196 2.94 -12.98 7.79
N ALA A 197 1.71 -12.52 7.56
CA ALA A 197 1.22 -12.16 6.22
C ALA A 197 2.06 -11.03 5.61
N VAL A 198 2.34 -9.97 6.37
CA VAL A 198 3.18 -8.83 5.96
C VAL A 198 4.58 -9.29 5.59
N ARG A 199 5.22 -10.12 6.43
CA ARG A 199 6.56 -10.67 6.15
C ARG A 199 6.58 -11.53 4.88
N SER A 200 5.56 -12.35 4.70
CA SER A 200 5.43 -13.24 3.54
C SER A 200 5.26 -12.44 2.24
N MET A 201 4.36 -11.45 2.27
CA MET A 201 4.09 -10.54 1.15
C MET A 201 5.33 -9.74 0.75
N ALA A 202 6.10 -9.24 1.73
CA ALA A 202 7.36 -8.56 1.48
C ALA A 202 8.35 -9.48 0.75
N LEU A 203 8.57 -10.69 1.27
CA LEU A 203 9.53 -11.63 0.71
C LEU A 203 9.12 -12.19 -0.66
N SER A 204 7.82 -12.39 -0.91
CA SER A 204 7.33 -12.86 -2.21
C SER A 204 7.51 -11.82 -3.31
N GLN A 205 7.33 -10.53 -3.00
CA GLN A 205 7.39 -9.44 -3.97
C GLN A 205 8.80 -8.98 -4.31
N ARG A 206 9.78 -9.15 -3.39
CA ARG A 206 11.19 -8.79 -3.58
C ARG A 206 11.80 -9.29 -4.90
N ARG A 207 11.30 -10.41 -5.43
CA ARG A 207 11.85 -11.03 -6.65
C ARG A 207 11.20 -10.54 -7.95
N GLN A 208 10.05 -9.86 -7.92
CA GLN A 208 9.23 -9.68 -9.12
C GLN A 208 8.62 -8.28 -9.31
N ALA A 209 8.26 -7.56 -8.24
CA ALA A 209 7.42 -6.35 -8.38
C ALA A 209 8.16 -5.14 -8.97
N HIS A 210 9.46 -5.01 -8.71
CA HIS A 210 10.27 -3.85 -9.10
C HIS A 210 11.58 -4.24 -9.79
N ALA A 211 11.52 -5.19 -10.73
CA ALA A 211 12.69 -5.61 -11.50
C ALA A 211 13.34 -4.41 -12.22
N GLY A 212 14.64 -4.18 -11.93
CA GLY A 212 15.39 -3.04 -12.48
C GLY A 212 15.21 -1.71 -11.73
N ALA A 213 14.42 -1.67 -10.65
CA ALA A 213 14.39 -0.56 -9.72
C ALA A 213 15.49 -0.71 -8.65
N PRO A 214 15.93 0.38 -8.01
CA PRO A 214 16.96 0.33 -6.98
C PRO A 214 16.39 0.04 -5.58
N PHE A 215 15.13 -0.33 -5.51
CA PHE A 215 14.38 -0.70 -4.32
C PHE A 215 13.57 -1.97 -4.61
N GLU A 216 13.21 -2.69 -3.57
CA GLU A 216 12.56 -3.99 -3.70
C GLU A 216 11.03 -3.91 -3.58
N LEU A 217 10.52 -2.85 -2.96
CA LEU A 217 9.12 -2.66 -2.60
C LEU A 217 8.81 -1.15 -2.51
N CYS A 218 7.55 -0.73 -2.70
CA CYS A 218 7.12 0.66 -2.47
C CYS A 218 6.37 0.83 -1.12
N ALA A 219 6.29 2.07 -0.61
CA ALA A 219 5.65 2.39 0.67
C ALA A 219 4.14 2.70 0.56
N ASP A 220 3.52 2.33 -0.54
CA ASP A 220 2.12 2.62 -0.85
C ASP A 220 1.29 1.33 -1.04
N TRP A 221 -0.01 1.50 -1.30
CA TRP A 221 -0.98 0.43 -1.53
C TRP A 221 -0.66 -0.55 -2.67
N HIS A 222 0.27 -0.24 -3.58
CA HIS A 222 0.74 -1.17 -4.61
C HIS A 222 1.54 -2.33 -4.00
N CYS A 223 2.39 -2.04 -3.01
CA CYS A 223 3.06 -3.07 -2.22
C CYS A 223 2.40 -3.21 -0.85
N GLN A 224 2.75 -2.34 0.10
CA GLN A 224 2.18 -2.28 1.44
C GLN A 224 2.38 -0.87 2.00
N VAL A 225 1.41 -0.37 2.76
CA VAL A 225 1.53 0.97 3.34
C VAL A 225 2.63 0.98 4.39
N TYR A 226 3.69 1.75 4.15
CA TYR A 226 4.79 1.94 5.09
C TYR A 226 4.96 3.42 5.41
N ALA A 227 4.78 3.74 6.69
CA ALA A 227 4.71 5.11 7.19
C ALA A 227 5.94 5.52 8.02
N GLY A 228 6.96 4.67 8.11
CA GLY A 228 7.94 4.72 9.19
C GLY A 228 7.38 4.16 10.48
N VAL A 229 8.06 4.41 11.60
CA VAL A 229 7.68 3.96 12.92
C VAL A 229 7.58 5.13 13.91
N PRO A 230 6.60 5.13 14.84
CA PRO A 230 6.64 5.98 16.02
C PRO A 230 7.75 5.49 16.96
N LEU A 231 8.28 6.43 17.76
CA LEU A 231 9.30 6.16 18.79
C LEU A 231 8.77 5.28 19.92
N ASP A 232 7.47 5.34 20.19
CA ASP A 232 6.87 4.66 21.33
C ASP A 232 6.72 3.15 21.12
N LYS A 233 6.73 2.42 22.25
CA LYS A 233 6.38 1.00 22.28
C LYS A 233 4.94 0.80 21.83
N SER A 234 4.69 -0.32 21.18
CA SER A 234 3.37 -0.70 20.66
C SER A 234 3.07 -2.17 20.94
N PRO A 235 1.79 -2.56 21.14
CA PRO A 235 1.40 -3.98 21.17
C PRO A 235 1.85 -4.79 19.94
N VAL A 236 2.05 -4.09 18.81
CA VAL A 236 2.62 -4.67 17.58
C VAL A 236 4.02 -5.26 17.83
N ASP A 237 4.82 -4.69 18.73
CA ASP A 237 6.21 -5.09 18.98
C ASP A 237 6.29 -6.55 19.45
N GLU A 238 5.36 -6.97 20.31
CA GLU A 238 5.27 -8.36 20.77
C GLU A 238 4.89 -9.31 19.62
N ALA A 239 4.00 -8.88 18.72
CA ALA A 239 3.56 -9.72 17.59
C ALA A 239 4.70 -9.95 16.62
N VAL A 240 5.44 -8.88 16.28
CA VAL A 240 6.64 -8.95 15.44
C VAL A 240 7.69 -9.84 16.10
N LYS A 241 8.00 -9.62 17.38
CA LYS A 241 9.00 -10.40 18.13
C LYS A 241 8.66 -11.89 18.20
N THR A 242 7.42 -12.22 18.56
CA THR A 242 6.99 -13.63 18.79
C THR A 242 6.73 -14.40 17.49
N THR A 243 6.65 -13.72 16.35
CA THR A 243 6.53 -14.34 15.01
C THR A 243 7.76 -14.09 14.14
N ARG A 244 8.88 -13.70 14.75
CA ARG A 244 10.11 -13.38 14.03
C ARG A 244 10.50 -14.54 13.11
N GLY A 245 10.76 -14.22 11.85
CA GLY A 245 11.13 -15.22 10.84
C GLY A 245 10.01 -16.18 10.41
N MET A 246 8.79 -16.07 10.93
CA MET A 246 7.67 -16.90 10.48
C MET A 246 7.06 -16.35 9.18
N VAL A 247 6.87 -17.23 8.20
CA VAL A 247 6.31 -16.94 6.88
C VAL A 247 5.31 -18.03 6.46
N LEU A 248 4.43 -17.69 5.53
CA LEU A 248 3.56 -18.63 4.84
C LEU A 248 4.23 -19.14 3.57
N TYR A 249 4.20 -20.46 3.41
CA TYR A 249 4.89 -21.16 2.33
C TYR A 249 3.94 -22.12 1.62
N SER A 250 4.04 -22.20 0.29
CA SER A 250 3.34 -23.19 -0.53
C SER A 250 4.05 -23.38 -1.86
N GLY A 251 3.99 -24.58 -2.44
CA GLY A 251 4.54 -24.85 -3.78
C GLY A 251 6.04 -24.53 -3.94
N GLY A 252 6.84 -24.72 -2.89
CA GLY A 252 8.28 -24.45 -2.96
C GLY A 252 8.70 -22.98 -2.76
N THR A 253 7.75 -22.07 -2.48
CA THR A 253 8.03 -20.64 -2.31
C THR A 253 7.27 -20.02 -1.14
N VAL A 254 7.77 -18.87 -0.64
CA VAL A 254 6.98 -17.96 0.20
C VAL A 254 5.83 -17.41 -0.64
N ILE A 255 4.62 -17.42 -0.09
CA ILE A 255 3.42 -17.04 -0.83
C ILE A 255 3.24 -15.52 -0.90
N GLN A 256 2.47 -15.08 -1.89
CA GLN A 256 1.88 -13.73 -1.89
C GLN A 256 0.71 -13.68 -0.89
N ALA A 257 0.99 -13.30 0.36
CA ALA A 257 -0.01 -13.26 1.42
C ALA A 257 -0.82 -11.94 1.40
N LEU A 258 -1.68 -11.79 0.38
CA LEU A 258 -2.56 -10.64 0.24
C LEU A 258 -3.52 -10.49 1.43
N TYR A 259 -3.90 -9.26 1.76
CA TYR A 259 -4.83 -8.97 2.86
C TYR A 259 -5.61 -7.68 2.58
N SER A 260 -6.79 -7.54 3.19
CA SER A 260 -7.62 -6.33 3.07
C SER A 260 -8.40 -6.02 4.34
N ALA A 261 -8.93 -4.80 4.46
CA ALA A 261 -9.57 -4.34 5.68
C ALA A 261 -10.81 -5.16 6.07
N ASN A 262 -11.72 -5.37 5.12
CA ASN A 262 -12.95 -6.12 5.35
C ASN A 262 -13.40 -6.82 4.05
N CYS A 263 -13.60 -8.14 4.08
CA CYS A 263 -13.97 -8.91 2.90
C CYS A 263 -15.47 -8.81 2.55
N GLY A 264 -16.32 -8.35 3.47
CA GLY A 264 -17.77 -8.32 3.28
C GLY A 264 -18.46 -9.65 3.57
N GLY A 265 -17.73 -10.61 4.16
CA GLY A 265 -18.21 -11.92 4.58
C GLY A 265 -17.70 -13.07 3.72
N HIS A 266 -17.04 -12.81 2.60
CA HIS A 266 -16.41 -13.82 1.76
C HIS A 266 -15.16 -13.22 1.11
N THR A 267 -14.06 -13.96 1.05
CA THR A 267 -12.82 -13.50 0.40
C THR A 267 -12.80 -13.85 -1.08
N GLU A 268 -12.13 -13.06 -1.91
CA GLU A 268 -12.11 -13.25 -3.36
C GLU A 268 -10.94 -14.14 -3.81
N SER A 269 -11.10 -14.76 -4.98
CA SER A 269 -10.05 -15.52 -5.64
C SER A 269 -9.03 -14.61 -6.31
N ALA A 270 -7.73 -14.86 -6.08
CA ALA A 270 -6.66 -14.16 -6.79
C ALA A 270 -6.70 -14.40 -8.30
N ALA A 271 -7.11 -15.59 -8.77
CA ALA A 271 -7.20 -15.90 -10.19
C ALA A 271 -8.23 -15.03 -10.93
N ARG A 272 -9.24 -14.51 -10.21
CA ARG A 272 -10.25 -13.61 -10.74
C ARG A 272 -9.89 -12.14 -10.55
N ALA A 273 -9.21 -11.81 -9.46
CA ALA A 273 -8.70 -10.47 -9.21
C ALA A 273 -7.47 -10.10 -10.07
N TRP A 274 -6.60 -11.06 -10.39
CA TRP A 274 -5.40 -10.90 -11.21
C TRP A 274 -5.27 -12.07 -12.20
N ARG A 275 -5.17 -11.76 -13.50
CA ARG A 275 -5.12 -12.79 -14.55
C ARG A 275 -3.86 -13.66 -14.42
N GLY A 276 -4.03 -14.99 -14.39
CA GLY A 276 -2.98 -15.94 -14.75
C GLY A 276 -2.25 -16.66 -13.62
N SER A 277 -2.58 -16.44 -12.34
CA SER A 277 -1.95 -17.15 -11.22
C SER A 277 -2.92 -18.16 -10.59
N ARG A 278 -2.64 -19.47 -10.77
CA ARG A 278 -3.25 -20.54 -9.95
C ARG A 278 -2.64 -20.48 -8.55
N LEU A 279 -3.08 -19.50 -7.77
CA LEU A 279 -2.75 -19.39 -6.35
C LEU A 279 -3.85 -20.10 -5.58
N ASP A 280 -3.75 -21.43 -5.44
CA ASP A 280 -4.79 -22.25 -4.80
C ASP A 280 -5.05 -21.81 -3.34
N TYR A 281 -4.03 -21.23 -2.69
CA TYR A 281 -4.12 -20.63 -1.36
C TYR A 281 -4.86 -19.28 -1.32
N LEU A 282 -5.22 -18.70 -2.47
CA LEU A 282 -6.06 -17.51 -2.62
C LEU A 282 -7.28 -17.85 -3.48
N ARG A 283 -8.00 -18.92 -3.11
CA ARG A 283 -9.19 -19.38 -3.84
C ARG A 283 -10.48 -18.63 -3.51
N GLY A 284 -10.47 -17.81 -2.46
CA GLY A 284 -11.68 -17.27 -1.86
C GLY A 284 -12.33 -18.27 -0.92
N VAL A 285 -12.69 -17.81 0.27
CA VAL A 285 -13.31 -18.59 1.35
C VAL A 285 -14.37 -17.76 2.04
N LEU A 286 -15.44 -18.41 2.48
CA LEU A 286 -16.41 -17.85 3.41
C LEU A 286 -15.68 -17.41 4.70
N ASP A 287 -15.86 -16.15 5.10
CA ASP A 287 -15.26 -15.59 6.32
C ASP A 287 -16.10 -15.95 7.54
N GLY A 288 -16.41 -17.23 7.73
CA GLY A 288 -17.36 -17.66 8.75
C GLY A 288 -17.01 -19.02 9.36
N PRO A 289 -17.70 -19.40 10.45
CA PRO A 289 -17.50 -20.68 11.12
C PRO A 289 -18.22 -21.85 10.41
N GLN A 290 -19.01 -21.57 9.38
CA GLN A 290 -19.82 -22.54 8.66
C GLN A 290 -19.09 -23.03 7.40
N ASP A 291 -19.34 -24.27 6.98
CA ASP A 291 -18.77 -24.85 5.76
C ASP A 291 -19.65 -24.64 4.52
N VAL A 292 -20.86 -24.08 4.68
CA VAL A 292 -21.79 -23.86 3.56
C VAL A 292 -21.48 -22.53 2.89
N ASP A 293 -20.75 -22.62 1.79
CA ASP A 293 -20.34 -21.47 0.98
C ASP A 293 -21.49 -21.00 0.06
N PRO A 294 -22.00 -19.75 0.22
CA PRO A 294 -23.04 -19.22 -0.66
C PRO A 294 -22.49 -18.92 -2.06
N ASP A 295 -23.23 -19.30 -3.10
CA ASP A 295 -22.88 -18.90 -4.48
C ASP A 295 -23.20 -17.42 -4.74
N LEU A 296 -22.30 -16.54 -4.30
CA LEU A 296 -22.40 -15.08 -4.48
C LEU A 296 -22.21 -14.64 -5.94
N THR A 297 -21.98 -15.57 -6.88
CA THR A 297 -22.04 -15.25 -8.31
C THR A 297 -23.47 -15.07 -8.81
N LYS A 298 -24.47 -15.52 -8.05
CA LYS A 298 -25.90 -15.38 -8.35
C LYS A 298 -26.45 -14.09 -7.74
N GLU A 299 -27.06 -13.24 -8.57
CA GLU A 299 -27.56 -11.92 -8.15
C GLU A 299 -28.54 -12.01 -6.98
N ARG A 300 -29.50 -12.94 -7.03
CA ARG A 300 -30.50 -13.13 -5.95
C ARG A 300 -29.87 -13.46 -4.60
N ILE A 301 -28.84 -14.30 -4.59
CA ILE A 301 -28.13 -14.68 -3.35
C ILE A 301 -27.30 -13.50 -2.87
N LEU A 302 -26.61 -12.82 -3.79
CA LEU A 302 -25.82 -11.64 -3.46
C LEU A 302 -26.67 -10.51 -2.86
N GLU A 303 -27.84 -10.23 -3.43
CA GLU A 303 -28.72 -9.17 -2.94
C GLU A 303 -29.11 -9.42 -1.48
N GLN A 304 -29.54 -10.65 -1.16
CA GLN A 304 -29.81 -11.07 0.21
C GLN A 304 -28.55 -10.96 1.10
N TRP A 305 -27.39 -11.30 0.55
CA TRP A 305 -26.12 -11.20 1.26
C TRP A 305 -25.77 -9.76 1.65
N VAL A 306 -25.80 -8.82 0.69
CA VAL A 306 -25.41 -7.42 0.92
C VAL A 306 -26.45 -6.63 1.70
N LEU A 307 -27.73 -7.01 1.65
CA LEU A 307 -28.77 -6.42 2.49
C LEU A 307 -28.79 -7.03 3.90
N GLY A 308 -28.34 -8.28 4.04
CA GLY A 308 -28.31 -9.01 5.30
C GLY A 308 -27.04 -8.79 6.15
N LYS A 309 -27.07 -9.39 7.34
CA LYS A 309 -25.94 -9.48 8.28
C LYS A 309 -25.67 -10.94 8.65
N PRO A 310 -25.11 -11.76 7.74
CA PRO A 310 -24.85 -13.17 7.99
C PRO A 310 -23.86 -13.39 9.15
N ASP A 311 -23.85 -14.59 9.73
CA ASP A 311 -22.90 -14.95 10.78
C ASP A 311 -21.50 -15.22 10.21
N VAL A 312 -20.79 -14.13 9.92
CA VAL A 312 -19.41 -14.11 9.45
C VAL A 312 -18.52 -13.35 10.44
N PHE A 313 -17.23 -13.66 10.48
CA PHE A 313 -16.28 -13.07 11.42
C PHE A 313 -16.19 -11.54 11.24
N CYS A 314 -16.12 -11.02 10.01
CA CYS A 314 -16.01 -9.57 9.77
C CYS A 314 -17.30 -8.76 9.92
N LYS A 315 -18.42 -9.36 10.38
CA LYS A 315 -19.76 -8.71 10.41
C LYS A 315 -19.83 -7.50 11.34
N ASP A 316 -19.03 -7.49 12.40
CA ASP A 316 -19.00 -6.45 13.44
C ASP A 316 -17.75 -5.56 13.28
N SER A 317 -17.54 -5.08 12.05
CA SER A 317 -16.43 -4.17 11.73
C SER A 317 -16.50 -2.90 12.60
N PRO A 318 -15.46 -2.59 13.40
CA PRO A 318 -15.47 -1.39 14.25
C PRO A 318 -15.43 -0.09 13.43
N ARG A 319 -15.11 -0.18 12.14
CA ARG A 319 -15.06 0.96 11.20
C ARG A 319 -16.28 1.04 10.29
N GLY A 320 -17.29 0.20 10.51
CA GLY A 320 -18.50 0.16 9.67
C GLY A 320 -18.22 -0.31 8.24
N HIS A 321 -17.13 -1.04 8.00
CA HIS A 321 -16.75 -1.45 6.64
C HIS A 321 -17.60 -2.61 6.09
N PHE A 322 -18.36 -3.29 6.93
CA PHE A 322 -19.03 -4.53 6.56
C PHE A 322 -20.14 -4.32 5.53
N ARG A 323 -20.92 -3.24 5.66
CA ARG A 323 -22.00 -2.84 4.75
C ARG A 323 -21.96 -1.35 4.49
N TRP A 324 -22.32 -0.95 3.28
CA TRP A 324 -22.39 0.45 2.88
C TRP A 324 -23.45 0.65 1.81
N THR A 325 -23.96 1.88 1.70
CA THR A 325 -24.89 2.28 0.65
C THR A 325 -24.34 3.48 -0.09
N ARG A 326 -24.44 3.50 -1.42
CA ARG A 326 -24.03 4.63 -2.25
C ARG A 326 -25.07 4.90 -3.32
N VAL A 327 -25.55 6.14 -3.40
CA VAL A 327 -26.44 6.57 -4.48
C VAL A 327 -25.61 7.24 -5.58
N ILE A 328 -25.87 6.88 -6.84
CA ILE A 328 -25.33 7.56 -8.02
C ILE A 328 -26.45 7.92 -8.98
N LYS A 329 -26.56 9.21 -9.31
CA LYS A 329 -27.48 9.70 -10.34
C LYS A 329 -27.01 9.26 -11.73
N ALA A 330 -27.94 8.92 -12.61
CA ALA A 330 -27.65 8.56 -14.00
C ALA A 330 -26.84 9.65 -14.73
N SER A 331 -27.14 10.93 -14.48
CA SER A 331 -26.39 12.07 -15.02
C SER A 331 -24.94 12.13 -14.54
N VAL A 332 -24.67 11.79 -13.27
CA VAL A 332 -23.30 11.74 -12.73
C VAL A 332 -22.53 10.57 -13.34
N LEU A 333 -23.19 9.42 -13.50
CA LEU A 333 -22.58 8.25 -14.15
C LEU A 333 -22.26 8.54 -15.62
N LYS A 334 -23.16 9.22 -16.34
CA LYS A 334 -22.94 9.72 -17.71
C LYS A 334 -21.66 10.55 -17.79
N THR A 335 -21.55 11.63 -17.00
CA THR A 335 -20.38 12.52 -17.04
C THR A 335 -19.07 11.77 -16.77
N ARG A 336 -19.06 10.80 -15.87
CA ARG A 336 -17.85 10.02 -15.58
C ARG A 336 -17.52 9.02 -16.69
N LEU A 337 -18.53 8.41 -17.31
CA LEU A 337 -18.35 7.53 -18.46
C LEU A 337 -17.81 8.30 -19.67
N GLU A 338 -18.36 9.48 -19.96
CA GLU A 338 -17.88 10.37 -21.03
C GLU A 338 -16.42 10.80 -20.80
N ARG A 339 -16.08 11.18 -19.57
CA ARG A 339 -14.68 11.51 -19.22
C ARG A 339 -13.74 10.33 -19.42
N MET A 340 -14.19 9.11 -19.09
CA MET A 340 -13.38 7.90 -19.26
C MET A 340 -13.17 7.56 -20.74
N LEU A 341 -14.16 7.84 -21.60
CA LEU A 341 -14.13 7.46 -23.02
C LEU A 341 -13.69 8.57 -23.96
N GLY A 342 -13.70 9.83 -23.53
CA GLY A 342 -13.39 11.00 -24.37
C GLY A 342 -14.45 11.29 -25.43
N ARG A 343 -15.69 10.82 -25.27
CA ARG A 343 -16.81 11.03 -26.20
C ARG A 343 -18.15 11.08 -25.47
N THR A 344 -19.16 11.64 -26.12
CA THR A 344 -20.55 11.60 -25.64
C THR A 344 -21.09 10.17 -25.66
N VAL A 345 -21.97 9.86 -24.71
CA VAL A 345 -22.55 8.51 -24.56
C VAL A 345 -24.07 8.51 -24.45
N GLY A 346 -24.74 9.64 -24.57
CA GLY A 346 -26.19 9.72 -24.37
C GLY A 346 -26.60 9.51 -22.91
N ASP A 347 -27.90 9.37 -22.67
CA ASP A 347 -28.43 9.27 -21.31
C ASP A 347 -28.32 7.84 -20.78
N VAL A 348 -27.90 7.72 -19.52
CA VAL A 348 -27.69 6.42 -18.88
C VAL A 348 -29.04 5.81 -18.51
N LEU A 349 -29.30 4.63 -19.07
CA LEU A 349 -30.52 3.88 -18.88
C LEU A 349 -30.34 2.77 -17.84
N GLU A 350 -29.24 2.05 -17.85
CA GLU A 350 -29.09 0.86 -17.01
C GLU A 350 -27.67 0.74 -16.46
N LEU A 351 -27.57 0.12 -15.29
CA LEU A 351 -26.32 -0.35 -14.72
C LEU A 351 -26.50 -1.82 -14.32
N ALA A 352 -25.93 -2.72 -15.12
CA ALA A 352 -25.99 -4.15 -14.89
C ALA A 352 -24.62 -4.73 -14.55
N VAL A 353 -24.57 -5.69 -13.63
CA VAL A 353 -23.35 -6.46 -13.37
C VAL A 353 -23.36 -7.71 -14.25
N LEU A 354 -22.42 -7.78 -15.20
CA LEU A 354 -22.33 -8.89 -16.14
C LEU A 354 -21.51 -10.07 -15.61
N ARG A 355 -20.55 -9.81 -14.72
CA ARG A 355 -19.68 -10.87 -14.18
C ARG A 355 -19.24 -10.57 -12.76
N ARG A 356 -19.38 -11.59 -11.90
CA ARG A 356 -18.96 -11.57 -10.50
C ARG A 356 -17.87 -12.60 -10.22
N GLY A 357 -17.05 -12.34 -9.22
CA GLY A 357 -16.14 -13.31 -8.62
C GLY A 357 -16.81 -14.09 -7.49
N VAL A 358 -16.04 -14.97 -6.84
CA VAL A 358 -16.61 -15.87 -5.82
C VAL A 358 -17.10 -15.12 -4.59
N SER A 359 -16.57 -13.92 -4.32
CA SER A 359 -17.03 -13.07 -3.21
C SER A 359 -18.16 -12.10 -3.59
N GLY A 360 -18.78 -12.30 -4.76
CA GLY A 360 -19.80 -11.38 -5.30
C GLY A 360 -19.28 -10.06 -5.87
N ARG A 361 -17.95 -9.85 -5.89
CA ARG A 361 -17.31 -8.65 -6.45
C ARG A 361 -17.53 -8.56 -7.96
N ALA A 362 -17.97 -7.39 -8.42
CA ALA A 362 -18.15 -7.12 -9.85
C ALA A 362 -16.80 -6.96 -10.55
N PHE A 363 -16.57 -7.80 -11.57
CA PHE A 363 -15.40 -7.73 -12.46
C PHE A 363 -15.74 -7.19 -13.84
N ARG A 364 -17.03 -7.18 -14.20
CA ARG A 364 -17.53 -6.57 -15.41
C ARG A 364 -18.92 -6.01 -15.15
N ILE A 365 -19.11 -4.74 -15.49
CA ILE A 365 -20.42 -4.09 -15.55
C ILE A 365 -20.73 -3.67 -16.98
N GLN A 366 -22.01 -3.46 -17.26
CA GLN A 366 -22.51 -2.80 -18.45
C GLN A 366 -23.29 -1.56 -18.05
N ILE A 367 -23.01 -0.46 -18.75
CA ILE A 367 -23.81 0.75 -18.69
C ILE A 367 -24.53 0.85 -20.03
N THR A 368 -25.84 0.68 -20.02
CA THR A 368 -26.70 0.86 -21.19
C THR A 368 -27.09 2.33 -21.27
N THR A 369 -26.94 2.94 -22.43
CA THR A 369 -27.34 4.33 -22.69
C THR A 369 -28.20 4.43 -23.95
N THR A 370 -28.70 5.62 -24.25
CA THR A 370 -29.42 5.89 -25.51
C THR A 370 -28.54 5.74 -26.77
N GLU A 371 -27.21 5.78 -26.63
CA GLU A 371 -26.25 5.66 -27.74
C GLU A 371 -25.60 4.27 -27.83
N GLY A 372 -25.83 3.40 -26.84
CA GLY A 372 -25.36 2.02 -26.87
C GLY A 372 -24.90 1.46 -25.52
N ASN A 373 -24.21 0.33 -25.58
CA ASN A 373 -23.77 -0.42 -24.40
C ASN A 373 -22.27 -0.26 -24.17
N PHE A 374 -21.91 0.10 -22.95
CA PHE A 374 -20.52 0.33 -22.55
C PHE A 374 -20.12 -0.63 -21.45
N GLN A 375 -19.16 -1.50 -21.74
CA GLN A 375 -18.63 -2.45 -20.76
C GLN A 375 -17.41 -1.89 -20.05
N VAL A 376 -17.36 -2.10 -18.73
CA VAL A 376 -16.22 -1.72 -17.89
C VAL A 376 -15.74 -2.95 -17.15
N ASP A 377 -14.51 -3.36 -17.48
CA ASP A 377 -13.81 -4.47 -16.86
C ASP A 377 -12.86 -3.98 -15.76
N GLY A 378 -12.73 -4.79 -14.70
CA GLY A 378 -11.75 -4.63 -13.63
C GLY A 378 -12.33 -3.98 -12.37
N GLU A 379 -12.17 -4.68 -11.25
CA GLU A 379 -12.62 -4.33 -9.89
C GLU A 379 -12.35 -2.84 -9.55
N LEU A 380 -11.09 -2.42 -9.69
CA LEU A 380 -10.66 -1.08 -9.32
C LEU A 380 -11.24 0.00 -10.26
N ARG A 381 -11.28 -0.27 -11.58
CA ARG A 381 -11.87 0.65 -12.56
C ARG A 381 -13.36 0.88 -12.29
N ILE A 382 -14.08 -0.20 -11.96
CA ILE A 382 -15.50 -0.15 -11.59
C ILE A 382 -15.70 0.75 -10.36
N ARG A 383 -14.89 0.57 -9.31
CA ARG A 383 -15.00 1.37 -8.07
C ARG A 383 -14.78 2.87 -8.30
N HIS A 384 -13.80 3.23 -9.13
CA HIS A 384 -13.48 4.63 -9.45
C HIS A 384 -14.50 5.28 -10.40
N LEU A 385 -15.12 4.50 -11.30
CA LEU A 385 -16.19 4.99 -12.17
C LEU A 385 -17.45 5.30 -11.35
N LEU A 386 -17.84 4.39 -10.47
CA LEU A 386 -19.10 4.48 -9.73
C LEU A 386 -19.04 5.44 -8.52
N ALA A 387 -17.87 5.80 -8.01
CA ALA A 387 -17.76 6.82 -6.95
C ALA A 387 -16.44 7.62 -6.97
N GLN A 388 -16.52 8.85 -6.46
CA GLN A 388 -15.36 9.65 -6.04
C GLN A 388 -15.62 10.19 -4.62
N PRO A 389 -14.80 9.86 -3.60
CA PRO A 389 -13.77 8.81 -3.59
C PRO A 389 -14.32 7.45 -4.06
N ALA A 390 -13.43 6.56 -4.53
CA ALA A 390 -13.81 5.25 -5.06
C ALA A 390 -14.67 4.46 -4.07
N LEU A 391 -15.54 3.57 -4.58
CA LEU A 391 -16.35 2.71 -3.73
C LEU A 391 -15.46 1.92 -2.74
N PRO A 392 -15.95 1.62 -1.52
CA PRO A 392 -15.19 0.79 -0.57
C PRO A 392 -14.80 -0.57 -1.17
N SER A 393 -15.67 -1.14 -2.00
CA SER A 393 -15.42 -2.37 -2.75
C SER A 393 -16.31 -2.44 -4.01
N SER A 394 -16.11 -3.45 -4.85
CA SER A 394 -17.02 -3.77 -5.97
C SER A 394 -18.05 -4.87 -5.65
N CYS A 395 -18.19 -5.31 -4.40
CA CYS A 395 -19.27 -6.23 -4.01
C CYS A 395 -20.50 -5.41 -3.67
N PHE A 396 -21.44 -5.32 -4.62
CA PHE A 396 -22.69 -4.61 -4.46
C PHE A 396 -23.81 -5.20 -5.32
N ALA A 397 -25.04 -5.02 -4.84
CA ALA A 397 -26.27 -5.13 -5.61
C ALA A 397 -26.73 -3.73 -6.04
N VAL A 398 -27.52 -3.65 -7.12
CA VAL A 398 -28.02 -2.40 -7.69
C VAL A 398 -29.54 -2.36 -7.56
N GLU A 399 -30.05 -1.36 -6.85
CA GLU A 399 -31.46 -0.99 -6.82
C GLU A 399 -31.67 0.24 -7.71
N VAL A 400 -32.63 0.21 -8.62
CA VAL A 400 -32.97 1.35 -9.48
C VAL A 400 -34.11 2.13 -8.85
N ARG A 401 -33.94 3.45 -8.73
CA ARG A 401 -35.01 4.37 -8.30
C ARG A 401 -35.31 5.37 -9.39
N GLU A 402 -36.60 5.52 -9.68
CA GLU A 402 -37.14 6.53 -10.59
C GLU A 402 -37.87 7.59 -9.78
N GLY A 403 -37.67 8.87 -10.13
CA GLY A 403 -38.39 9.97 -9.50
C GLY A 403 -38.29 11.27 -10.29
N GLY A 404 -38.96 12.32 -9.83
CA GLY A 404 -39.00 13.62 -10.51
C GLY A 404 -37.62 14.30 -10.69
N ALA A 405 -36.60 13.83 -9.97
CA ALA A 405 -35.21 14.29 -10.09
C ALA A 405 -34.35 13.44 -11.07
N GLY A 406 -34.95 12.48 -11.77
CA GLY A 406 -34.31 11.55 -12.69
C GLY A 406 -33.96 10.19 -12.07
N ARG A 407 -33.34 9.32 -12.88
CA ARG A 407 -32.92 7.97 -12.52
C ARG A 407 -31.74 7.95 -11.56
N GLU A 408 -31.83 7.15 -10.50
CA GLU A 408 -30.76 6.90 -9.55
C GLU A 408 -30.47 5.40 -9.41
N PHE A 409 -29.19 5.05 -9.25
CA PHE A 409 -28.75 3.71 -8.91
C PHE A 409 -28.28 3.71 -7.45
N VAL A 410 -28.97 2.94 -6.62
CA VAL A 410 -28.64 2.75 -5.21
C VAL A 410 -27.84 1.45 -5.10
N LEU A 411 -26.57 1.60 -4.73
CA LEU A 411 -25.63 0.50 -4.58
C LEU A 411 -25.61 0.08 -3.12
N HIS A 412 -26.08 -1.13 -2.84
CA HIS A 412 -25.97 -1.77 -1.52
C HIS A 412 -24.78 -2.70 -1.55
N GLY A 413 -23.75 -2.40 -0.78
CA GLY A 413 -22.45 -3.08 -0.91
C GLY A 413 -21.86 -3.59 0.38
N ALA A 414 -20.81 -4.40 0.23
CA ALA A 414 -20.19 -5.13 1.31
C ALA A 414 -18.65 -5.06 1.28
N GLY A 415 -18.05 -4.90 2.46
CA GLY A 415 -16.60 -4.91 2.65
C GLY A 415 -15.87 -3.65 2.16
N PHE A 416 -14.57 -3.63 2.43
CA PHE A 416 -13.63 -2.55 2.12
C PHE A 416 -12.28 -3.14 1.68
N GLY A 417 -11.85 -2.80 0.46
CA GLY A 417 -10.62 -3.29 -0.15
C GLY A 417 -10.86 -4.43 -1.15
N HIS A 418 -9.78 -4.99 -1.71
CA HIS A 418 -9.87 -5.98 -2.78
C HIS A 418 -10.47 -7.33 -2.33
N GLY A 419 -10.46 -7.64 -1.02
CA GLY A 419 -11.12 -8.82 -0.46
C GLY A 419 -10.36 -10.14 -0.64
N VAL A 420 -9.13 -10.13 -1.12
CA VAL A 420 -8.35 -11.37 -1.38
C VAL A 420 -7.43 -11.67 -0.20
N GLY A 421 -7.37 -12.95 0.20
CA GLY A 421 -6.56 -13.42 1.33
C GLY A 421 -7.12 -12.96 2.68
N LEU A 422 -6.26 -12.54 3.61
CA LEU A 422 -6.66 -12.28 5.00
C LEU A 422 -7.58 -11.06 5.13
N CYS A 423 -8.71 -11.25 5.79
CA CYS A 423 -9.60 -10.17 6.21
C CYS A 423 -9.17 -9.64 7.59
N GLN A 424 -8.73 -8.38 7.70
CA GLN A 424 -8.22 -7.83 8.97
C GLN A 424 -9.29 -7.81 10.06
N ASP A 425 -10.51 -7.34 9.74
CA ASP A 425 -11.62 -7.32 10.70
C ASP A 425 -12.05 -8.74 11.11
N GLY A 426 -12.00 -9.70 10.17
CA GLY A 426 -12.33 -11.10 10.41
C GLY A 426 -11.26 -11.79 11.27
N ALA A 427 -9.97 -11.61 10.98
CA ALA A 427 -8.86 -12.08 11.80
C ALA A 427 -8.94 -11.54 13.25
N ALA A 428 -9.30 -10.27 13.42
CA ALA A 428 -9.52 -9.69 14.74
C ALA A 428 -10.71 -10.33 15.47
N ALA A 429 -11.80 -10.64 14.76
CA ALA A 429 -12.95 -11.32 15.34
C ALA A 429 -12.65 -12.80 15.68
N MET A 430 -11.96 -13.54 14.82
CA MET A 430 -11.47 -14.88 15.10
C MET A 430 -10.58 -14.89 16.35
N ALA A 431 -9.61 -13.97 16.45
CA ALA A 431 -8.76 -13.87 17.63
C ALA A 431 -9.54 -13.58 18.93
N LYS A 432 -10.59 -12.74 18.87
CA LYS A 432 -11.50 -12.51 20.01
C LYS A 432 -12.30 -13.75 20.40
N ARG A 433 -12.56 -14.66 19.45
CA ARG A 433 -13.21 -15.96 19.67
C ARG A 433 -12.24 -17.05 20.14
N GLY A 434 -10.98 -16.72 20.40
CA GLY A 434 -9.97 -17.65 20.93
C GLY A 434 -9.11 -18.35 19.89
N TYR A 435 -9.34 -18.11 18.59
CA TYR A 435 -8.51 -18.69 17.54
C TYR A 435 -7.08 -18.17 17.61
N ARG A 436 -6.14 -19.09 17.43
CA ARG A 436 -4.71 -18.84 17.39
C ARG A 436 -4.30 -18.35 16.00
N TYR A 437 -3.18 -17.63 15.92
CA TYR A 437 -2.73 -17.02 14.66
C TYR A 437 -2.55 -18.05 13.53
N TRP A 438 -2.15 -19.29 13.83
CA TRP A 438 -2.01 -20.34 12.83
C TRP A 438 -3.36 -20.83 12.29
N GLU A 439 -4.41 -20.84 13.11
CA GLU A 439 -5.77 -21.18 12.69
C GLU A 439 -6.36 -20.07 11.82
N ILE A 440 -6.13 -18.81 12.20
CA ILE A 440 -6.50 -17.63 11.40
C ILE A 440 -5.84 -17.69 10.02
N LEU A 441 -4.53 -17.97 9.97
CA LEU A 441 -3.81 -18.05 8.70
C LEU A 441 -4.24 -19.26 7.87
N ALA A 442 -4.48 -20.42 8.49
CA ALA A 442 -4.97 -21.61 7.79
C ALA A 442 -6.37 -21.39 7.18
N HIS A 443 -7.22 -20.61 7.84
CA HIS A 443 -8.54 -20.22 7.33
C HIS A 443 -8.42 -19.36 6.06
N TYR A 444 -7.64 -18.26 6.10
CA TYR A 444 -7.54 -17.33 4.96
C TYR A 444 -6.58 -17.76 3.84
N TYR A 445 -5.63 -18.65 4.14
CA TYR A 445 -4.64 -19.14 3.19
C TYR A 445 -4.60 -20.69 3.21
N PRO A 446 -5.68 -21.35 2.76
CA PRO A 446 -5.81 -22.80 2.84
C PRO A 446 -4.69 -23.50 2.05
N GLY A 447 -4.22 -24.64 2.57
CA GLY A 447 -3.15 -25.43 1.94
C GLY A 447 -1.75 -24.83 2.05
N THR A 448 -1.56 -23.79 2.86
CA THR A 448 -0.25 -23.22 3.15
C THR A 448 0.33 -23.78 4.44
N ARG A 449 1.64 -23.70 4.60
CA ARG A 449 2.35 -24.10 5.82
C ARG A 449 3.06 -22.90 6.43
N LEU A 450 3.11 -22.86 7.75
CA LEU A 450 4.00 -21.96 8.47
C LEU A 450 5.43 -22.50 8.44
N LEU A 451 6.38 -21.63 8.17
CA LEU A 451 7.81 -21.93 8.21
C LEU A 451 8.53 -20.82 8.96
N GLN A 452 9.42 -21.18 9.88
CA GLN A 452 10.36 -20.25 10.47
C GLN A 452 11.68 -20.30 9.70
N ILE A 453 12.10 -19.16 9.13
CA ILE A 453 13.24 -19.09 8.20
C ILE A 453 14.52 -18.47 8.80
N TYR A 454 14.47 -17.91 10.02
CA TYR A 454 15.63 -17.37 10.77
C TYR A 454 15.30 -17.02 12.23
#